data_AF-A0A1E4TNY2-F1
#
_entry.id   AF-A0A1E4TNY2-F1
#
_cell.length_a   1.000
_cell.length_b   1.000
_cell.length_c   1.000
_cell.angle_alpha   90.00
_cell.angle_beta   90.00
_cell.angle_gamma   90.00
#
_symmetry.space_group_name_H-M   'P 1'
#
loop_
_entity.id
_entity.type
_entity.pdbx_description
1 polymer ?
#
loop_
_entity_poly.entity_id
_entity_poly.type
_entity_poly.pdbx_seq_one_letter_code
_entity_poly.pdbx_strand_id
1 'polypeptide(L)'
;MSYNGIGLKTARGSGTNGYVQKNIGSVASGGIGHYERRQLRSKDQERSYIKSKNLIKINQERDENLLLHNRKRDIEVKCMQLREKLEDEDELDDEAIDMKVDALRKKLLTKLNNNNDDDESLGIRNKNFREKRDRSLSPTGPRDKYNYKGVRKTDKSKEEARDFINSFKVDDSMYD
;
A
#
# COMPACT_ATOMS: atom_id res chain seq x y z
N MET A 1 -47.41 -8.03 -37.02
CA MET A 1 -46.57 -6.92 -36.51
C MET A 1 -45.28 -7.52 -35.98
N SER A 2 -44.14 -6.88 -36.20
CA SER A 2 -42.85 -7.31 -35.68
C SER A 2 -42.78 -7.14 -34.15
N TYR A 3 -42.10 -8.05 -33.45
CA TYR A 3 -41.99 -8.04 -32.00
C TYR A 3 -40.91 -7.05 -31.55
N ASN A 4 -41.22 -6.14 -30.63
CA ASN A 4 -40.31 -5.07 -30.16
C ASN A 4 -39.68 -4.23 -31.28
N GLY A 5 -40.36 -4.10 -32.43
CA GLY A 5 -39.82 -3.39 -33.61
C GLY A 5 -38.67 -4.12 -34.32
N ILE A 6 -38.36 -5.36 -33.97
CA ILE A 6 -37.25 -6.15 -34.52
C ILE A 6 -37.80 -7.27 -35.43
N GLY A 7 -37.21 -7.46 -36.60
CA GLY A 7 -37.58 -8.52 -37.55
C GLY A 7 -38.50 -8.08 -38.70
N LEU A 8 -39.04 -9.07 -39.42
CA LEU A 8 -39.88 -8.83 -40.61
C LEU A 8 -41.33 -8.50 -40.22
N LYS A 9 -42.00 -7.65 -41.01
CA LYS A 9 -43.42 -7.34 -40.83
C LYS A 9 -44.32 -8.56 -41.12
N THR A 10 -43.95 -9.34 -42.14
CA THR A 10 -44.56 -10.59 -42.58
C THR A 10 -43.47 -11.53 -43.15
N ALA A 11 -43.62 -12.85 -43.00
CA ALA A 11 -42.71 -13.84 -43.61
C ALA A 11 -43.02 -14.13 -45.09
N ARG A 12 -44.18 -13.66 -45.59
CA ARG A 12 -44.59 -13.84 -46.99
C ARG A 12 -43.71 -12.97 -47.89
N GLY A 13 -43.09 -13.60 -48.89
CA GLY A 13 -42.21 -12.92 -49.85
C GLY A 13 -40.75 -12.79 -49.40
N SER A 14 -40.40 -13.15 -48.16
CA SER A 14 -38.99 -13.17 -47.72
C SER A 14 -38.24 -14.45 -48.09
N GLY A 15 -38.96 -15.49 -48.57
CA GLY A 15 -38.39 -16.80 -48.90
C GLY A 15 -37.89 -17.58 -47.68
N THR A 16 -38.26 -17.17 -46.45
CA THR A 16 -37.86 -17.80 -45.19
C THR A 16 -39.06 -17.98 -44.26
N ASN A 17 -38.88 -18.73 -43.18
CA ASN A 17 -39.88 -18.95 -42.13
C ASN A 17 -40.07 -17.74 -41.19
N GLY A 18 -39.29 -16.67 -41.34
CA GLY A 18 -39.39 -15.47 -40.50
C GLY A 18 -38.90 -15.65 -39.06
N TYR A 19 -38.10 -16.68 -38.79
CA TYR A 19 -37.53 -16.92 -37.45
C TYR A 19 -36.47 -15.86 -37.11
N VAL A 20 -36.63 -15.20 -35.95
CA VAL A 20 -35.73 -14.15 -35.47
C VAL A 20 -35.06 -14.60 -34.18
N GLN A 21 -33.73 -14.68 -34.18
CA GLN A 21 -32.93 -15.01 -33.00
C GLN A 21 -32.29 -13.75 -32.41
N LYS A 22 -32.16 -13.70 -31.08
CA LYS A 22 -31.35 -12.68 -30.42
C LYS A 22 -29.87 -12.90 -30.72
N ASN A 23 -29.15 -11.83 -31.09
CA ASN A 23 -27.69 -11.86 -31.17
C ASN A 23 -27.09 -12.04 -29.78
N ILE A 24 -26.37 -13.15 -29.55
CA ILE A 24 -25.71 -13.48 -28.28
C ILE A 24 -24.43 -12.65 -28.07
N GLY A 25 -23.74 -12.26 -29.16
CA GLY A 25 -22.55 -11.42 -29.11
C GLY A 25 -22.85 -9.92 -28.98
N SER A 26 -24.13 -9.53 -29.08
CA SER A 26 -24.54 -8.15 -28.79
C SER A 26 -24.45 -7.92 -27.28
N VAL A 27 -23.41 -7.20 -26.86
CA VAL A 27 -23.29 -6.73 -25.48
C VAL A 27 -24.47 -5.80 -25.22
N ALA A 28 -25.35 -6.17 -24.30
CA ALA A 28 -26.52 -5.39 -23.95
C ALA A 28 -26.11 -3.93 -23.67
N SER A 29 -26.76 -2.99 -24.35
CA SER A 29 -26.54 -1.53 -24.27
C SER A 29 -26.75 -0.94 -22.86
N GLY A 30 -27.05 -1.75 -21.86
CA GLY A 30 -27.12 -1.37 -20.44
C GLY A 30 -25.76 -1.41 -19.71
N GLY A 31 -24.70 -1.89 -20.37
CA GLY A 31 -23.34 -1.83 -19.84
C GLY A 31 -22.48 -0.84 -20.61
N ILE A 32 -21.76 0.02 -19.88
CA ILE A 32 -20.65 0.82 -20.41
C ILE A 32 -19.75 -0.08 -21.27
N GLY A 33 -19.65 0.26 -22.56
CA GLY A 33 -18.91 -0.52 -23.55
C GLY A 33 -17.42 -0.61 -23.21
N HIS A 34 -16.69 -1.56 -23.81
CA HIS A 34 -15.27 -1.76 -23.52
C HIS A 34 -14.42 -0.49 -23.70
N TYR A 35 -14.75 0.33 -24.70
CA TYR A 35 -14.09 1.60 -24.99
C TYR A 35 -14.32 2.64 -23.87
N GLU A 36 -15.57 2.87 -23.50
CA GLU A 36 -15.94 3.81 -22.45
C GLU A 36 -15.42 3.35 -21.08
N ARG A 37 -15.43 2.04 -20.81
CA ARG A 37 -14.79 1.46 -19.62
C ARG A 37 -13.29 1.77 -19.58
N ARG A 38 -12.60 1.70 -20.72
CA ARG A 38 -11.18 2.02 -20.81
C ARG A 38 -10.93 3.51 -20.54
N GLN A 39 -11.78 4.38 -21.06
CA GLN A 39 -11.67 5.82 -20.78
C GLN A 39 -11.90 6.14 -19.29
N LEU A 40 -12.93 5.55 -18.66
CA LEU A 40 -13.19 5.75 -17.24
C LEU A 40 -12.00 5.29 -16.39
N ARG A 41 -11.44 4.12 -16.70
CA ARG A 41 -10.22 3.63 -16.04
C ARG A 41 -9.04 4.57 -16.18
N SER A 42 -8.84 5.17 -17.35
CA SER A 42 -7.76 6.13 -17.59
C SER A 42 -7.97 7.41 -16.77
N LYS A 43 -9.20 7.93 -16.70
CA LYS A 43 -9.54 9.08 -15.85
C LYS A 43 -9.34 8.79 -14.35
N ASP A 44 -9.68 7.59 -13.90
CA ASP A 44 -9.49 7.18 -12.51
C ASP A 44 -8.00 7.05 -12.14
N GLN A 45 -7.17 6.57 -13.07
CA GLN A 45 -5.72 6.52 -12.91
C GLN A 45 -5.13 7.93 -12.81
N GLU A 46 -5.55 8.85 -13.69
CA GLU A 46 -5.10 10.24 -13.67
C GLU A 46 -5.49 10.94 -12.35
N ARG A 47 -6.74 10.77 -11.90
CA ARG A 47 -7.20 11.27 -10.59
C ARG A 47 -6.37 10.73 -9.44
N SER A 48 -6.04 9.44 -9.48
CA SER A 48 -5.21 8.80 -8.45
C SER A 48 -3.78 9.35 -8.45
N TYR A 49 -3.21 9.60 -9.63
CA TYR A 49 -1.89 10.21 -9.78
C TYR A 49 -1.86 11.67 -9.27
N ILE A 50 -2.88 12.46 -9.60
CA ILE A 50 -3.00 13.83 -9.09
C ILE A 50 -3.12 13.83 -7.56
N LYS A 51 -3.93 12.92 -7.00
CA LYS A 51 -4.09 12.77 -5.55
C LYS A 51 -2.77 12.40 -4.88
N SER A 52 -2.01 11.45 -5.44
CA SER A 52 -0.70 11.08 -4.87
C SER A 52 0.30 12.23 -4.95
N LYS A 53 0.34 12.95 -6.06
CA LYS A 53 1.19 14.14 -6.22
C LYS A 53 0.85 15.24 -5.20
N ASN A 54 -0.43 15.49 -4.95
CA ASN A 54 -0.86 16.47 -3.96
C ASN A 54 -0.53 16.03 -2.52
N LEU A 55 -0.67 14.73 -2.21
CA LEU A 55 -0.25 14.19 -0.91
C LEU A 55 1.27 14.34 -0.70
N ILE A 56 2.08 14.18 -1.74
CA ILE A 56 3.53 14.42 -1.66
C ILE A 56 3.82 15.89 -1.34
N LYS A 57 3.13 16.83 -1.99
CA LYS A 57 3.28 18.28 -1.71
C LYS A 57 2.91 18.65 -0.28
N ILE A 58 1.77 18.17 0.22
CA ILE A 58 1.34 18.41 1.61
C ILE A 58 2.36 17.85 2.61
N ASN A 59 2.94 16.68 2.32
CA ASN A 59 4.00 16.11 3.16
C ASN A 59 5.36 16.81 3.01
N GLN A 60 5.55 17.63 1.98
CA GLN A 60 6.75 18.42 1.75
C GLN A 60 6.65 19.79 2.43
N GLU A 61 5.45 20.35 2.49
CA GLU A 61 5.09 21.52 3.31
C GLU A 61 5.00 21.12 4.80
N ARG A 62 6.06 20.52 5.33
CA ARG A 62 6.15 20.23 6.77
C ARG A 62 6.35 21.56 7.49
N ASP A 63 5.62 21.77 8.57
CA ASP A 63 5.79 22.97 9.39
C ASP A 63 7.23 23.05 9.92
N GLU A 64 8.01 24.03 9.44
CA GLU A 64 9.41 24.24 9.84
C GLU A 64 9.56 24.37 11.36
N ASN A 65 8.55 24.95 12.03
CA ASN A 65 8.48 25.04 13.48
C ASN A 65 8.45 23.67 14.17
N LEU A 66 7.70 22.72 13.61
CA LEU A 66 7.61 21.35 14.14
C LEU A 66 8.94 20.62 13.94
N LEU A 67 9.59 20.82 12.78
CA LEU A 67 10.88 20.22 12.47
C LEU A 67 11.98 20.74 13.42
N LEU A 68 12.04 22.05 13.62
CA LEU A 68 12.94 22.68 14.58
C LEU A 68 12.70 22.20 16.01
N HIS A 69 11.43 22.07 16.41
CA HIS A 69 11.08 21.57 17.74
C HIS A 69 11.56 20.12 17.95
N ASN A 70 11.37 19.25 16.95
CA ASN A 70 11.87 17.87 17.02
C ASN A 70 13.40 17.82 17.12
N ARG A 71 14.13 18.62 16.33
CA ARG A 71 15.59 18.72 16.43
C ARG A 71 16.04 19.18 17.82
N LYS A 72 15.35 20.13 18.44
CA LYS A 72 15.63 20.56 19.83
C LYS A 72 15.34 19.45 20.85
N ARG A 73 14.24 18.71 20.68
CA ARG A 73 13.92 17.56 21.53
C ARG A 73 15.00 16.48 21.46
N ASP A 74 15.54 16.20 20.27
CA ASP A 74 16.60 15.22 20.10
C ASP A 74 17.89 15.61 20.84
N ILE A 75 18.18 16.91 20.94
CA ILE A 75 19.29 17.42 21.75
C ILE A 75 19.05 17.11 23.23
N GLU A 76 17.85 17.41 23.76
CA GLU A 76 17.55 17.15 25.17
C GLU A 76 17.55 15.65 25.50
N VAL A 77 17.11 14.79 24.57
CA VAL A 77 17.22 13.32 24.73
C VAL A 77 18.68 12.91 24.88
N LYS A 78 19.59 13.47 24.08
CA LYS A 78 21.04 13.18 24.20
C LYS A 78 21.63 13.70 25.50
N CYS A 79 21.20 14.88 25.95
CA CYS A 79 21.60 15.42 27.26
C CYS A 79 21.16 14.49 28.40
N MET A 80 19.92 13.99 28.34
CA MET A 80 19.38 13.06 29.33
C MET A 80 20.14 11.72 29.31
N GLN A 81 20.45 11.18 28.12
CA GLN A 81 21.27 9.97 28.00
C GLN A 81 22.68 10.14 28.55
N LEU A 82 23.30 11.33 28.41
CA LEU A 82 24.60 11.59 29.01
C LEU A 82 24.49 11.64 30.53
N ARG A 83 23.45 12.30 31.05
CA ARG A 83 23.20 12.39 32.49
C ARG A 83 23.03 11.00 33.11
N GLU A 84 22.15 10.16 32.55
CA GLU A 84 21.92 8.78 32.99
C GLU A 84 23.24 7.97 33.04
N LYS A 85 24.10 8.10 32.03
CA LYS A 85 25.41 7.42 32.02
C LYS A 85 26.35 7.90 33.11
N LEU A 86 26.39 9.21 33.37
CA LEU A 86 27.28 9.76 34.40
C LEU A 86 26.76 9.46 35.81
N GLU A 87 25.45 9.39 35.99
CA GLU A 87 24.80 8.93 37.22
C GLU A 87 25.07 7.43 37.45
N ASP A 88 24.96 6.58 36.43
CA ASP A 88 25.25 5.14 36.52
C ASP A 88 26.73 4.83 36.83
N GLU A 89 27.65 5.70 36.42
CA GLU A 89 29.09 5.56 36.67
C GLU A 89 29.48 5.95 38.12
N ASP A 90 28.61 6.62 38.88
CA ASP A 90 28.81 7.04 40.30
C ASP A 90 30.14 7.79 40.61
N GLU A 91 30.88 8.24 39.59
CA GLU A 91 32.24 8.81 39.72
C GLU A 91 32.25 10.33 39.96
N LEU A 92 31.12 11.02 39.79
CA LEU A 92 31.04 12.48 39.76
C LEU A 92 29.95 13.00 40.68
N ASP A 93 30.19 14.16 41.26
CA ASP A 93 29.18 14.91 42.01
C ASP A 93 28.12 15.50 41.05
N ASP A 94 26.90 15.71 41.55
CA ASP A 94 25.74 16.19 40.78
C ASP A 94 26.06 17.50 40.03
N GLU A 95 26.82 18.37 40.67
CA GLU A 95 27.24 19.67 40.13
C GLU A 95 28.19 19.51 38.94
N ALA A 96 29.08 18.51 38.99
CA ALA A 96 30.00 18.20 37.89
C ALA A 96 29.26 17.52 36.72
N ILE A 97 28.25 16.71 37.01
CA ILE A 97 27.36 16.11 36.00
C ILE A 97 26.60 17.21 35.26
N ASP A 98 25.97 18.14 35.98
CA ASP A 98 25.23 19.25 35.40
C ASP A 98 26.12 20.15 34.53
N MET A 99 27.35 20.45 34.96
CA MET A 99 28.32 21.19 34.14
C MET A 99 28.66 20.48 32.81
N LYS A 100 28.85 19.15 32.84
CA LYS A 100 29.15 18.37 31.63
C LYS A 100 27.94 18.30 30.69
N VAL A 101 26.75 18.12 31.24
CA VAL A 101 25.48 18.10 30.48
C VAL A 101 25.21 19.47 29.85
N ASP A 102 25.43 20.57 30.58
CA ASP A 102 25.27 21.93 30.05
C ASP A 102 26.30 22.27 28.97
N ALA A 103 27.54 21.81 29.12
CA ALA A 103 28.55 21.94 28.08
C ALA A 103 28.12 21.20 26.80
N LEU A 104 27.57 19.99 26.92
CA LEU A 104 27.03 19.22 25.80
C LEU A 104 25.82 19.93 25.17
N ARG A 105 24.87 20.41 25.98
CA ARG A 105 23.68 21.14 25.54
C ARG A 105 24.08 22.37 24.71
N LYS A 106 24.99 23.20 25.21
CA LYS A 106 25.51 24.38 24.50
C LYS A 106 26.19 23.98 23.19
N LYS A 107 27.00 22.92 23.19
CA LYS A 107 27.69 22.42 21.99
C LYS A 107 26.74 21.90 20.91
N LEU A 108 25.64 21.23 21.30
CA LEU A 108 24.66 20.73 20.33
C LEU A 108 23.75 21.84 19.81
N LEU A 109 23.37 22.80 20.65
CA LEU A 109 22.59 23.96 20.22
C LEU A 109 23.37 24.87 19.26
N THR A 110 24.66 25.11 19.50
CA THR A 110 25.49 25.87 18.55
C THR A 110 25.63 25.16 17.22
N LYS A 111 25.80 23.83 17.22
CA LYS A 111 25.81 23.02 15.99
C LYS A 111 24.49 23.12 15.23
N LEU A 112 23.34 23.04 15.91
CA LEU A 112 22.02 23.17 15.30
C LEU A 112 21.80 24.56 14.68
N ASN A 113 22.29 25.62 15.32
CA ASN A 113 22.18 26.98 14.79
C ASN A 113 23.16 27.25 13.64
N ASN A 114 24.33 26.59 13.63
CA ASN A 114 25.36 26.80 12.61
C ASN A 114 25.15 25.94 11.35
N ASN A 115 24.58 24.74 11.49
CA ASN A 115 24.36 23.80 10.39
C ASN A 115 22.86 23.49 10.25
N ASN A 116 22.24 23.93 9.16
CA ASN A 116 20.88 23.53 8.78
C ASN A 116 20.81 22.13 8.13
N ASP A 117 21.96 21.48 7.89
CA ASP A 117 22.08 20.44 6.85
C ASP A 117 22.55 19.04 7.32
N ASP A 118 22.81 18.81 8.62
CA ASP A 118 23.31 17.51 9.10
C ASP A 118 22.19 16.53 9.55
N ASP A 119 21.10 16.42 8.77
CA ASP A 119 20.00 15.49 9.07
C ASP A 119 20.40 14.00 8.92
N GLU A 120 21.58 13.69 8.39
CA GLU A 120 22.01 12.32 8.15
C GLU A 120 22.56 11.61 9.39
N SER A 121 23.09 12.35 10.38
CA SER A 121 23.75 11.76 11.55
C SER A 121 22.81 11.45 12.73
N LEU A 122 21.53 11.86 12.65
CA LEU A 122 20.56 11.68 13.74
C LEU A 122 19.79 10.36 13.70
N GLY A 123 19.92 9.53 12.67
CA GLY A 123 19.38 8.16 12.68
C GLY A 123 17.84 8.03 12.69
N ILE A 124 17.07 9.13 12.68
CA ILE A 124 15.59 9.13 12.68
C ILE A 124 15.05 9.03 11.25
N ARG A 125 15.66 8.19 10.39
CA ARG A 125 14.90 7.60 9.29
C ARG A 125 14.26 6.34 9.83
N ASN A 126 13.02 6.46 10.30
CA ASN A 126 12.17 5.31 10.63
C ASN A 126 12.02 4.45 9.36
N LYS A 127 12.94 3.49 9.15
CA LYS A 127 12.99 2.59 7.97
C LYS A 127 11.67 1.81 7.82
N ASN A 128 10.95 1.65 8.93
CA ASN A 128 9.68 0.95 9.05
C ASN A 128 8.51 1.63 8.31
N PHE A 129 8.63 2.89 7.89
CA PHE A 129 7.57 3.54 7.09
C PHE A 129 7.69 3.28 5.58
N ARG A 130 8.85 2.81 5.12
CA ARG A 130 9.10 2.55 3.69
C ARG A 130 8.60 1.16 3.28
N GLU A 131 8.68 0.17 4.15
CA GLU A 131 8.21 -1.21 3.85
C GLU A 131 6.70 -1.34 3.65
N LYS A 132 5.88 -0.45 4.23
CA LYS A 132 4.41 -0.51 4.06
C LYS A 132 3.88 0.26 2.84
N ARG A 133 4.71 1.04 2.15
CA ARG A 133 4.27 1.84 0.99
C ARG A 133 4.24 1.06 -0.32
N ASP A 134 4.98 -0.05 -0.40
CA ASP A 134 5.17 -0.76 -1.67
C ASP A 134 4.31 -2.02 -1.83
N ARG A 135 3.46 -2.37 -0.85
CA ARG A 135 2.56 -3.54 -0.94
C ARG A 135 1.15 -3.21 -1.44
N SER A 136 0.77 -1.94 -1.55
CA SER A 136 -0.47 -1.49 -2.21
C SER A 136 -0.27 -1.05 -3.67
N LEU A 137 0.99 -1.02 -4.14
CA LEU A 137 1.39 -0.64 -5.49
C LEU A 137 1.77 -1.84 -6.38
N SER A 138 1.43 -3.07 -5.99
CA SER A 138 1.30 -4.11 -7.01
C SER A 138 0.20 -3.65 -7.97
N PRO A 139 0.44 -3.54 -9.29
CA PRO A 139 -0.64 -3.37 -10.24
C PRO A 139 -1.43 -4.67 -10.25
N THR A 140 -2.30 -4.89 -9.26
CA THR A 140 -3.45 -5.75 -9.49
C THR A 140 -4.26 -4.97 -10.51
N GLY A 141 -4.00 -5.26 -11.79
CA GLY A 141 -4.94 -4.99 -12.84
C GLY A 141 -6.34 -5.38 -12.36
N PRO A 142 -7.38 -4.73 -12.87
CA PRO A 142 -8.73 -4.98 -12.39
C PRO A 142 -9.00 -6.48 -12.36
N ARG A 143 -9.17 -7.05 -11.16
CA ARG A 143 -9.69 -8.40 -10.98
C ARG A 143 -10.92 -8.49 -11.87
N ASP A 144 -10.80 -9.27 -12.93
CA ASP A 144 -11.93 -9.61 -13.77
C ASP A 144 -13.02 -10.15 -12.87
N LYS A 145 -14.18 -9.49 -12.87
CA LYS A 145 -15.36 -9.90 -12.12
C LYS A 145 -16.06 -11.09 -12.80
N TYR A 146 -15.30 -11.97 -13.46
CA TYR A 146 -15.80 -13.29 -13.78
C TYR A 146 -15.68 -14.13 -12.52
N ASN A 147 -16.83 -14.63 -12.11
CA ASN A 147 -17.13 -15.29 -10.87
C ASN A 147 -16.35 -16.61 -10.72
N TYR A 148 -15.05 -16.56 -10.44
CA TYR A 148 -14.38 -17.71 -9.84
C TYR A 148 -14.83 -17.75 -8.39
N LYS A 149 -15.81 -18.60 -8.10
CA LYS A 149 -16.23 -18.94 -6.73
C LYS A 149 -15.01 -19.52 -6.03
N GLY A 150 -14.19 -18.66 -5.42
CA GLY A 150 -13.12 -19.07 -4.53
C GLY A 150 -13.77 -19.83 -3.39
N VAL A 151 -13.61 -21.15 -3.40
CA VAL A 151 -13.94 -22.01 -2.27
C VAL A 151 -13.24 -21.40 -1.06
N ARG A 152 -14.02 -20.95 -0.06
CA ARG A 152 -13.45 -20.49 1.20
C ARG A 152 -12.70 -21.69 1.76
N LYS A 153 -11.37 -21.60 1.85
CA LYS A 153 -10.56 -22.62 2.51
C LYS A 153 -10.94 -22.62 3.98
N THR A 154 -11.86 -23.50 4.36
CA THR A 154 -12.07 -23.88 5.76
C THR A 154 -10.84 -24.68 6.18
N ASP A 155 -10.46 -24.66 7.47
CA ASP A 155 -9.26 -25.37 7.92
C ASP A 155 -9.28 -26.87 7.57
N LYS A 156 -10.49 -27.45 7.46
CA LYS A 156 -10.74 -28.79 6.91
C LYS A 156 -10.12 -29.02 5.53
N SER A 157 -10.18 -28.02 4.63
CA SER A 157 -9.59 -28.12 3.29
C SER A 157 -8.05 -28.17 3.27
N LYS A 158 -7.40 -27.70 4.35
CA LYS A 158 -5.94 -27.72 4.49
C LYS A 158 -5.46 -29.06 5.07
N GLU A 159 -6.26 -29.66 5.94
CA GLU A 159 -6.04 -31.01 6.50
C GLU A 159 -6.33 -32.07 5.43
N GLU A 160 -7.46 -31.98 4.73
CA GLU A 160 -7.80 -32.86 3.59
C GLU A 160 -6.73 -32.80 2.47
N ALA A 161 -6.19 -31.61 2.19
CA ALA A 161 -5.11 -31.47 1.22
C ALA A 161 -3.79 -32.10 1.72
N ARG A 162 -3.53 -32.10 3.02
CA ARG A 162 -2.36 -32.77 3.62
C ARG A 162 -2.50 -34.27 3.56
N ASP A 163 -3.67 -34.80 3.87
CA ASP A 163 -3.96 -36.23 3.83
C ASP A 163 -3.93 -36.75 2.38
N PHE A 164 -4.46 -35.98 1.43
CA PHE A 164 -4.33 -36.27 0.00
C PHE A 164 -2.88 -36.25 -0.49
N ILE A 165 -2.05 -35.30 -0.04
CA ILE A 165 -0.62 -35.28 -0.41
C ILE A 165 0.12 -36.45 0.25
N ASN A 166 -0.22 -36.81 1.49
CA ASN A 166 0.39 -37.92 2.19
C ASN A 166 -0.04 -39.28 1.61
N SER A 167 -1.22 -39.42 1.01
CA SER A 167 -1.63 -40.66 0.33
C SER A 167 -0.81 -40.99 -0.92
N PHE A 168 -0.11 -40.01 -1.49
CA PHE A 168 0.81 -40.22 -2.62
C PHE A 168 2.27 -40.45 -2.19
N LYS A 169 2.58 -40.33 -0.90
CA LYS A 169 3.90 -40.71 -0.42
C LYS A 169 3.96 -42.23 -0.37
N VAL A 170 4.67 -42.79 -1.35
CA VAL A 170 5.06 -44.19 -1.35
C VAL A 170 6.00 -44.39 -0.18
N ASP A 171 5.79 -45.45 0.60
CA ASP A 171 6.70 -45.80 1.68
C ASP A 171 8.07 -46.12 1.07
N ASP A 172 9.07 -45.27 1.35
CA ASP A 172 10.44 -45.44 0.88
C ASP A 172 11.09 -46.77 1.36
N SER A 173 10.40 -47.54 2.22
CA SER A 173 10.75 -48.92 2.59
C SER A 173 10.75 -49.92 1.44
N MET A 174 10.22 -49.56 0.27
CA MET A 174 10.24 -50.41 -0.93
C MET A 174 11.59 -50.36 -1.67
N TYR A 175 12.52 -49.52 -1.21
CA TYR A 175 13.88 -49.37 -1.72
C TYR A 175 14.97 -49.88 -0.77
N ASP A 176 14.63 -50.78 0.17
CA ASP A 176 15.60 -51.60 0.91
C ASP A 176 15.40 -53.10 0.60
#